data_AF-A0A538JHC1-F1
#
_entry.id   AF-A0A538JHC1-F1
#
_cell.length_a   1.000
_cell.length_b   1.000
_cell.length_c   1.000
_cell.angle_alpha   90.00
_cell.angle_beta   90.00
_cell.angle_gamma   90.00
#
_symmetry.space_group_name_H-M   'P 1'
#
loop_
_entity.id
_entity.type
_entity.pdbx_description
1 polymer ?
#
loop_
_entity_poly.entity_id
_entity_poly.type
_entity_poly.pdbx_seq_one_letter_code
_entity_poly.pdbx_strand_id
1 'polypeptide(L)'
;MSVEETKHYLANGQASAPDAREALEWARETTAQMVDLKFCDLLGTWQHMTLPIRALDESAFDDGLGFDGSSIRGWQGISES
;
A
#
# COMPACT_ATOMS: atom_id res chain seq x y z
N MET A 1 -0.67 -25.50 -11.67
CA MET A 1 -1.05 -24.12 -11.31
C MET A 1 -1.36 -23.39 -12.60
N SER A 2 -2.62 -23.02 -12.81
CA SER A 2 -3.05 -22.28 -14.00
C SER A 2 -2.63 -20.82 -13.87
N VAL A 3 -2.34 -20.20 -15.02
CA VAL A 3 -1.91 -18.79 -15.18
C VAL A 3 -3.00 -17.80 -14.73
N GLU A 4 -4.19 -18.28 -14.37
CA GLU A 4 -5.31 -17.44 -13.94
C GLU A 4 -5.23 -16.95 -12.50
N GLU A 5 -4.50 -17.63 -11.61
CA GLU A 5 -4.35 -17.18 -10.20
C GLU A 5 -3.28 -16.08 -10.02
N THR A 6 -2.47 -15.82 -11.05
CA THR A 6 -1.43 -14.77 -11.00
C THR A 6 -1.98 -13.36 -11.28
N LYS A 7 -3.29 -13.24 -11.58
CA LYS A 7 -3.92 -12.01 -12.12
C LYS A 7 -4.11 -10.84 -11.13
N HIS A 8 -3.87 -11.02 -9.83
CA HIS A 8 -4.19 -9.97 -8.84
C HIS A 8 -3.00 -9.35 -8.13
N TYR A 9 -1.80 -9.86 -8.39
CA TYR A 9 -0.60 -9.09 -8.13
C TYR A 9 -0.36 -8.27 -9.39
N LEU A 10 -0.45 -6.93 -9.32
CA LEU A 10 0.31 -6.09 -10.25
C LEU A 10 1.74 -6.61 -10.13
N ALA A 11 2.23 -7.28 -11.16
CA ALA A 11 3.37 -8.17 -11.01
C ALA A 11 4.59 -7.39 -10.49
N ASN A 12 4.95 -7.60 -9.22
CA ASN A 12 6.24 -7.19 -8.63
C ASN A 12 7.42 -8.01 -9.21
N GLY A 13 7.38 -8.30 -10.50
CA GLY A 13 8.34 -9.11 -11.26
C GLY A 13 8.71 -8.51 -12.62
N GLN A 14 8.21 -7.30 -12.94
CA GLN A 14 8.82 -6.44 -13.96
C GLN A 14 9.70 -5.39 -13.27
N ALA A 15 10.72 -4.89 -13.97
CA ALA A 15 11.77 -4.04 -13.40
C ALA A 15 11.30 -2.66 -12.86
N SER A 16 10.01 -2.32 -13.01
CA SER A 16 9.42 -1.07 -12.53
C SER A 16 8.14 -1.34 -11.74
N ALA A 17 7.89 -0.53 -10.72
CA ALA A 17 6.62 -0.49 -10.02
C ALA A 17 5.46 -0.23 -11.00
N PRO A 18 4.26 -0.77 -10.76
CA PRO A 18 3.08 -0.44 -11.56
C PRO A 18 2.79 1.05 -11.47
N ASP A 19 2.29 1.62 -12.57
CA ASP A 19 1.94 3.03 -12.65
C ASP A 19 0.76 3.34 -11.71
N ALA A 20 0.79 4.48 -11.03
CA ALA A 20 -0.26 4.87 -10.07
C ALA A 20 -1.65 4.84 -10.70
N ARG A 21 -1.76 5.26 -11.97
CA ARG A 21 -3.01 5.25 -12.71
C ARG A 21 -3.51 3.83 -12.95
N GLU A 22 -2.63 2.90 -13.27
CA GLU A 22 -2.97 1.48 -13.46
C GLU A 22 -3.57 0.88 -12.18
N ALA A 23 -2.95 1.15 -11.03
CA ALA A 23 -3.46 0.68 -9.74
C ALA A 23 -4.85 1.23 -9.41
N LEU A 24 -5.09 2.52 -9.67
CA LEU A 24 -6.38 3.17 -9.41
C LEU A 24 -7.46 2.75 -10.42
N GLU A 25 -7.10 2.55 -11.69
CA GLU A 25 -7.99 1.98 -12.71
C GLU A 25 -8.43 0.58 -12.30
N TRP A 26 -7.50 -0.27 -11.88
CA TRP A 26 -7.80 -1.60 -11.39
C TRP A 26 -8.71 -1.59 -10.15
N ALA A 27 -8.46 -0.69 -9.19
CA ALA A 27 -9.33 -0.52 -8.02
C ALA A 27 -10.77 -0.13 -8.41
N ARG A 28 -10.93 0.71 -9.44
CA ARG A 28 -12.25 1.06 -9.99
C ARG A 28 -12.93 -0.13 -10.66
N GLU A 29 -12.22 -0.85 -11.53
CA GLU A 29 -12.76 -2.02 -12.24
C GLU A 29 -13.22 -3.13 -11.29
N THR A 30 -12.47 -3.34 -10.21
CA THR A 30 -12.77 -4.34 -9.18
C THR A 30 -13.77 -3.85 -8.12
N THR A 31 -14.25 -2.61 -8.23
CA THR A 31 -15.16 -1.99 -7.25
C THR A 31 -14.60 -2.02 -5.81
N ALA A 32 -13.28 -1.90 -5.68
CA ALA A 32 -12.60 -1.88 -4.38
C ALA A 32 -13.13 -0.73 -3.51
N GLN A 33 -13.40 -1.00 -2.23
CA GLN A 33 -13.89 0.02 -1.28
C GLN A 33 -12.80 0.54 -0.36
N MET A 34 -11.79 -0.29 -0.12
CA MET A 34 -10.71 -0.05 0.83
C MET A 34 -9.38 -0.40 0.18
N VAL A 35 -8.32 0.29 0.62
CA VAL A 35 -6.93 -0.04 0.30
C VAL A 35 -6.24 -0.39 1.60
N ASP A 36 -5.46 -1.47 1.57
CA ASP A 36 -4.67 -1.91 2.71
C ASP A 36 -3.18 -1.76 2.40
N LEU A 37 -2.56 -0.75 3.01
CA LEU A 37 -1.15 -0.45 2.85
C LEU A 37 -0.35 -1.29 3.83
N LYS A 38 0.60 -2.07 3.31
CA LYS A 38 1.32 -3.09 4.06
C LYS A 38 2.81 -2.82 4.03
N PHE A 39 3.47 -3.00 5.16
CA PHE A 39 4.92 -2.86 5.28
C PHE A 39 5.47 -3.78 6.37
N CYS A 40 6.79 -3.96 6.38
CA CYS A 40 7.48 -4.65 7.46
C CYS A 40 8.19 -3.64 8.35
N ASP A 41 8.03 -3.77 9.66
CA ASP A 41 8.84 -3.00 10.61
C ASP A 41 10.29 -3.51 10.66
N LEU A 42 11.14 -2.85 11.45
CA LEU A 42 12.57 -3.18 11.55
C LEU A 42 12.82 -4.60 12.08
N LEU A 43 11.87 -5.17 12.83
CA LEU A 43 11.97 -6.53 13.38
C LEU A 43 11.31 -7.57 12.46
N GLY A 44 10.80 -7.14 11.31
CA GLY A 44 10.13 -7.98 10.32
C GLY A 44 8.66 -8.25 10.62
N THR A 45 8.04 -7.51 11.54
CA THR A 45 6.60 -7.65 11.79
C THR A 45 5.82 -7.04 10.64
N TRP A 46 4.84 -7.78 10.14
CA TRP A 46 3.90 -7.27 9.16
C TRP A 46 2.97 -6.25 9.82
N GLN A 47 3.04 -5.01 9.37
CA GLN A 47 2.17 -3.92 9.79
C GLN A 47 1.29 -3.49 8.62
N HIS A 48 0.14 -2.90 8.92
CA HIS A 48 -0.74 -2.38 7.88
C HIS A 48 -1.62 -1.23 8.36
N MET A 49 -2.03 -0.38 7.42
CA MET A 49 -3.07 0.61 7.63
C MET A 49 -4.09 0.53 6.49
N THR A 50 -5.36 0.58 6.84
CA THR A 50 -6.44 0.53 5.86
C THR A 50 -7.14 1.89 5.76
N LEU A 51 -7.39 2.34 4.54
CA LEU A 51 -8.10 3.57 4.25
C LEU A 51 -9.17 3.34 3.17
N PRO A 52 -10.25 4.16 3.13
CA PRO A 52 -11.19 4.14 2.02
C PRO A 52 -10.47 4.44 0.69
N ILE A 53 -10.83 3.75 -0.40
CA ILE A 53 -10.21 3.97 -1.73
C ILE A 53 -10.28 5.43 -2.18
N ARG A 54 -11.34 6.15 -1.79
CA ARG A 54 -11.54 7.57 -2.10
C ARG A 54 -10.53 8.52 -1.46
N ALA A 55 -9.74 8.03 -0.51
CA ALA A 55 -8.67 8.77 0.16
C ALA A 55 -7.28 8.44 -0.41
N LEU A 56 -7.21 7.57 -1.43
CA LEU A 56 -6.00 7.30 -2.20
C LEU A 56 -6.14 7.94 -3.59
N ASP A 57 -5.21 8.80 -3.95
CA ASP A 57 -5.09 9.38 -5.29
C ASP A 57 -3.68 9.15 -5.85
N GLU A 58 -3.41 9.65 -7.06
CA GLU A 58 -2.13 9.46 -7.74
C GLU A 58 -0.96 10.09 -6.95
N SER A 59 -1.18 11.21 -6.25
CA SER A 59 -0.13 11.90 -5.49
C SER A 59 0.40 11.07 -4.32
N ALA A 60 -0.43 10.19 -3.75
CA ALA A 60 -0.03 9.30 -2.65
C ALA A 60 1.08 8.31 -3.04
N PHE A 61 1.30 8.05 -4.33
CA PHE A 61 2.37 7.17 -4.81
C PHE A 61 3.73 7.89 -4.86
N ASP A 62 3.74 9.21 -5.02
CA ASP A 62 4.94 10.04 -5.10
C ASP A 62 5.26 10.69 -3.73
N ASP A 63 4.28 11.33 -3.12
CA ASP A 63 4.43 12.08 -1.86
C ASP A 63 4.35 11.16 -0.63
N GLY A 64 3.75 9.99 -0.80
CA GLY A 64 3.46 9.06 0.29
C GLY A 64 2.25 9.47 1.14
N LEU A 65 2.01 8.69 2.19
CA LEU A 65 0.93 8.93 3.15
C LEU A 65 1.52 9.02 4.56
N GLY A 66 1.09 10.02 5.31
CA GLY A 66 1.46 10.16 6.72
C GLY A 66 0.78 9.09 7.57
N PHE A 67 1.52 8.54 8.53
CA PHE A 67 1.00 7.65 9.57
C PHE A 67 1.77 7.87 10.89
N ASP A 68 1.16 7.54 12.01
CA ASP A 68 1.76 7.64 13.34
C ASP A 68 2.69 6.45 13.62
N GLY A 69 4.00 6.71 13.63
CA GLY A 69 5.03 5.72 13.92
C GLY A 69 5.29 5.48 15.40
N SER A 70 4.69 6.24 16.32
CA SER A 70 4.96 6.11 17.76
C SER A 70 4.54 4.77 18.35
N SER A 71 3.55 4.14 17.73
CA SER A 71 3.05 2.82 18.11
C SER A 71 3.92 1.67 17.57
N ILE A 72 4.93 1.96 16.75
CA ILE A 72 5.81 0.96 16.13
C ILE A 72 7.14 0.95 16.87
N ARG A 73 7.48 -0.24 17.39
CA ARG A 73 8.67 -0.42 18.21
C ARG A 73 9.93 -0.03 17.44
N GLY A 74 10.70 0.90 18.01
CA GLY A 74 11.99 1.31 17.47
C GLY A 74 11.90 2.28 16.29
N TRP A 75 10.73 2.88 16.04
CA TRP A 75 10.56 3.93 15.04
C TRP A 75 10.63 5.30 15.70
N GLN A 76 9.49 5.90 16.04
CA GLN A 76 9.41 7.28 16.53
C GLN A 76 8.95 7.33 17.99
N GLY A 77 9.38 8.36 18.74
CA GLY A 77 8.86 8.62 20.08
C GLY A 77 7.51 9.35 20.04
N ILE A 78 6.69 9.21 21.08
CA ILE A 78 5.37 9.86 21.18
C ILE A 78 5.46 11.39 21.06
N SER A 79 6.56 12.01 21.52
CA SER A 79 6.76 13.46 21.45
C SER A 79 7.14 13.98 20.06
N GLU A 80 7.46 13.10 19.12
CA GLU A 80 7.97 13.43 17.78
C GLU A 80 6.96 13.05 16.67
N SER A 81 5.70 12.76 17.03
CA SER A 81 4.67 12.18 16.14
C SER A 81 3.56 13.14 15.71
#